data_AF-A0A2S3W062-F1
#
_entry.id   AF-A0A2S3W062-F1
#
_cell.length_a   1.000
_cell.length_b   1.000
_cell.length_c   1.000
_cell.angle_alpha   90.00
_cell.angle_beta   90.00
_cell.angle_gamma   90.00
#
_symmetry.space_group_name_H-M   'P 1'
#
loop_
_entity.id
_entity.type
_entity.pdbx_description
1 polymer ?
#
loop_
_entity_poly.entity_id
_entity_poly.type
_entity_poly.pdbx_seq_one_letter_code
_entity_poly.pdbx_strand_id
1 'polypeptide(L)'
;MNTSQGSLFEQTPSQPRLVRREAITDEGLKHFQDAYPGKEISKADLFYYVYGLLHSPEYRERYADTLRKELPRIPRMKTYEAFKAFSDAGRRLGEMHVNFDSQHIYEGVEIDYGKGSLSPDNYRVTQMKYGKGKNKTILHYNDRITITGIPLEAYDYVVNGKPALDWVVERQCVKTDKASGIVNDANNWAIETMNDPRYPLDLFLRVITISLETMKIVKNLPALEILDN
;
A
#
# COMPACT_ATOMS: atom_id res chain seq x y z
N MET A 1 -22.50 -19.76 64.14
CA MET A 1 -21.20 -19.54 63.48
C MET A 1 -21.38 -19.73 61.98
N ASN A 2 -21.11 -18.65 61.24
CA ASN A 2 -21.00 -18.46 59.78
C ASN A 2 -21.74 -19.39 58.81
N THR A 3 -22.90 -18.91 58.38
CA THR A 3 -23.41 -19.00 57.01
C THR A 3 -22.43 -18.32 56.04
N SER A 4 -21.82 -19.10 55.14
CA SER A 4 -21.14 -18.54 53.97
C SER A 4 -22.20 -18.03 52.99
N GLN A 5 -22.47 -16.73 53.02
CA GLN A 5 -23.23 -16.07 51.96
C GLN A 5 -22.35 -16.03 50.71
N GLY A 6 -22.70 -16.85 49.71
CA GLY A 6 -22.18 -16.69 48.36
C GLY A 6 -22.41 -15.24 47.91
N SER A 7 -21.33 -14.55 47.57
CA SER A 7 -21.35 -13.16 47.13
C SER A 7 -22.19 -13.04 45.85
N LEU A 8 -23.32 -12.34 45.94
CA LEU A 8 -24.22 -12.02 44.83
C LEU A 8 -23.53 -11.19 43.70
N PHE A 9 -22.27 -10.79 43.90
CA PHE A 9 -21.48 -9.94 43.00
C PHE A 9 -20.27 -10.64 42.36
N GLU A 10 -20.12 -11.97 42.49
CA GLU A 10 -19.03 -12.73 41.85
C GLU A 10 -19.29 -13.14 40.39
N GLN A 11 -20.31 -12.57 39.74
CA GLN A 11 -20.44 -12.70 38.28
C GLN A 11 -19.64 -11.59 37.62
N THR A 12 -18.36 -11.84 37.36
CA THR A 12 -17.62 -11.08 36.36
C THR A 12 -18.40 -11.20 35.04
N PRO A 13 -18.94 -10.11 34.46
CA PRO A 13 -19.60 -10.22 33.18
C PRO A 13 -18.60 -10.80 32.20
N SER A 14 -18.88 -11.98 31.64
CA SER A 14 -18.04 -12.57 30.60
C SER A 14 -17.96 -11.54 29.50
N GLN A 15 -16.77 -10.94 29.31
CA GLN A 15 -16.60 -9.98 28.23
C GLN A 15 -17.02 -10.66 26.92
N PRO A 16 -17.86 -10.02 26.09
CA PRO A 16 -18.29 -10.62 24.83
C PRO A 16 -17.04 -10.97 24.02
N ARG A 17 -16.85 -12.27 23.77
CA ARG A 17 -15.71 -12.77 23.00
C ARG A 17 -15.85 -12.25 21.57
N LEU A 18 -14.92 -11.40 21.14
CA LEU A 18 -14.88 -10.96 19.74
C LEU A 18 -14.65 -12.20 18.85
N VAL A 19 -15.62 -12.48 17.98
CA VAL A 19 -15.54 -13.58 17.01
C VAL A 19 -15.25 -12.99 15.64
N ARG A 20 -14.13 -13.38 15.04
CA ARG A 20 -13.81 -13.03 13.66
C ARG A 20 -14.77 -13.75 12.71
N ARG A 21 -15.32 -13.02 11.74
CA ARG A 21 -16.14 -13.55 10.66
C ARG A 21 -15.62 -13.03 9.33
N GLU A 22 -15.83 -13.79 8.26
CA GLU A 22 -15.52 -13.34 6.92
C GLU A 22 -16.56 -12.33 6.43
N ALA A 23 -16.12 -11.29 5.72
CA ALA A 23 -17.00 -10.23 5.22
C ALA A 23 -17.60 -10.55 3.84
N ILE A 24 -17.00 -11.47 3.08
CA ILE A 24 -17.55 -11.96 1.82
C ILE A 24 -18.67 -12.94 2.15
N THR A 25 -19.87 -12.65 1.67
CA THR A 25 -21.03 -13.51 1.90
C THR A 25 -20.95 -14.78 1.06
N ASP A 26 -21.67 -15.82 1.50
CA ASP A 26 -21.68 -17.09 0.78
C ASP A 26 -22.41 -16.97 -0.57
N GLU A 27 -23.39 -16.08 -0.69
CA GLU A 27 -24.05 -15.76 -1.95
C GLU A 27 -23.08 -15.07 -2.93
N GLY A 28 -22.27 -14.13 -2.44
CA GLY A 28 -21.25 -13.47 -3.22
C GLY A 28 -20.19 -14.45 -3.72
N LEU A 29 -19.75 -15.38 -2.88
CA LEU A 29 -18.85 -16.46 -3.28
C LEU A 29 -19.49 -17.35 -4.34
N LYS A 30 -20.74 -17.79 -4.11
CA LYS A 30 -21.47 -18.68 -5.01
C LYS A 30 -21.67 -18.07 -6.40
N HIS A 31 -21.91 -16.76 -6.49
CA HIS A 31 -22.02 -16.04 -7.76
C HIS A 31 -20.80 -16.21 -8.67
N PHE A 32 -19.59 -16.31 -8.10
CA PHE A 32 -18.36 -16.57 -8.83
C PHE A 32 -18.13 -18.06 -9.08
N GLN A 33 -18.45 -18.93 -8.11
CA GLN A 33 -18.33 -20.39 -8.28
C GLN A 33 -19.24 -20.93 -9.39
N ASP A 34 -20.47 -20.41 -9.51
CA ASP A 34 -21.43 -20.82 -10.52
C ASP A 34 -20.95 -20.49 -11.96
N ALA A 35 -20.07 -19.49 -12.12
CA ALA A 35 -19.47 -19.15 -13.42
C ALA A 35 -18.33 -20.08 -13.85
N TYR A 36 -17.74 -20.84 -12.91
CA TYR A 36 -16.62 -21.75 -13.19
C TYR A 36 -16.84 -23.13 -12.54
N PRO A 37 -17.76 -23.95 -13.08
CA PRO A 37 -18.06 -25.27 -12.53
C PRO A 37 -16.81 -26.17 -12.44
N GLY A 38 -16.65 -26.85 -11.31
CA GLY A 38 -15.53 -27.77 -11.08
C GLY A 38 -14.20 -27.10 -10.71
N LYS A 39 -14.18 -25.77 -10.51
CA LYS A 39 -13.02 -25.03 -10.01
C LYS A 39 -13.22 -24.65 -8.55
N GLU A 40 -12.15 -24.70 -7.77
CA GLU A 40 -12.17 -24.22 -6.40
C GLU A 40 -11.88 -22.73 -6.35
N ILE A 41 -12.79 -21.98 -5.72
CA ILE A 41 -12.65 -20.54 -5.44
C ILE A 41 -12.97 -20.34 -3.97
N SER A 42 -12.02 -19.77 -3.24
CA SER A 42 -12.22 -19.34 -1.85
C SER A 42 -12.58 -17.85 -1.76
N LYS A 43 -13.06 -17.41 -0.60
CA LYS A 43 -13.30 -15.99 -0.33
C LYS A 43 -12.01 -15.16 -0.37
N ALA A 44 -10.88 -15.74 0.02
CA ALA A 44 -9.58 -15.09 -0.11
C ALA A 44 -9.22 -14.85 -1.59
N ASP A 45 -9.47 -15.84 -2.46
CA ASP A 45 -9.22 -15.68 -3.90
C ASP A 45 -10.10 -14.59 -4.50
N LEU A 46 -11.36 -14.48 -4.03
CA LEU A 46 -12.25 -13.41 -4.45
C LEU A 46 -11.77 -12.02 -3.97
N PHE A 47 -11.30 -11.92 -2.72
CA PHE A 47 -10.72 -10.68 -2.20
C PHE A 47 -9.55 -10.19 -3.07
N TYR A 48 -8.61 -11.10 -3.36
CA TYR A 48 -7.46 -10.75 -4.20
C TYR A 48 -7.83 -10.55 -5.67
N TYR A 49 -8.82 -11.27 -6.19
CA TYR A 49 -9.35 -11.03 -7.52
C TYR A 49 -9.86 -9.60 -7.66
N VAL A 50 -10.67 -9.13 -6.70
CA VAL A 50 -11.16 -7.74 -6.68
C VAL A 50 -9.98 -6.76 -6.64
N TYR A 51 -8.99 -7.01 -5.78
CA TYR A 51 -7.82 -6.15 -5.67
C TYR A 51 -7.03 -6.08 -6.98
N GLY A 52 -6.77 -7.22 -7.63
CA GLY A 52 -6.07 -7.28 -8.92
C GLY A 52 -6.87 -6.61 -10.05
N LEU A 53 -8.18 -6.84 -10.11
CA LEU A 53 -9.06 -6.24 -11.12
C LEU A 53 -9.08 -4.71 -11.03
N LEU A 54 -9.13 -4.15 -9.83
CA LEU A 54 -9.11 -2.70 -9.62
C LEU A 54 -7.77 -2.05 -10.03
N HIS A 55 -6.72 -2.85 -10.22
CA HIS A 55 -5.44 -2.39 -10.77
C HIS A 55 -5.37 -2.51 -12.30
N SER A 56 -6.34 -3.13 -12.98
CA SER A 56 -6.39 -3.20 -14.44
C SER A 56 -6.60 -1.82 -15.05
N PRO A 57 -5.68 -1.34 -15.93
CA PRO A 57 -5.88 -0.10 -16.68
C PRO A 57 -7.12 -0.16 -17.56
N GLU A 58 -7.35 -1.28 -18.25
CA GLU A 58 -8.53 -1.49 -19.09
C GLU A 58 -9.84 -1.36 -18.29
N TYR A 59 -9.90 -1.91 -17.07
CA TYR A 59 -11.08 -1.78 -16.20
C TYR A 59 -11.31 -0.31 -15.80
N ARG A 60 -10.24 0.37 -15.37
CA ARG A 60 -10.30 1.77 -14.92
C ARG A 60 -10.70 2.71 -16.07
N GLU A 61 -10.23 2.45 -17.27
CA GLU A 61 -10.56 3.23 -18.47
C GLU A 61 -11.98 2.94 -18.96
N ARG A 62 -12.35 1.66 -19.12
CA ARG A 62 -13.67 1.23 -19.61
C ARG A 62 -14.80 1.72 -18.71
N TYR A 63 -14.58 1.79 -17.40
CA TYR A 63 -15.58 2.20 -16.41
C TYR A 63 -15.30 3.56 -15.75
N ALA A 64 -14.44 4.39 -16.34
CA ALA A 64 -13.99 5.65 -15.73
C ALA A 64 -15.13 6.57 -15.27
N ASP A 65 -16.19 6.71 -16.08
CA ASP A 65 -17.32 7.59 -15.76
C ASP A 65 -18.19 7.06 -14.61
N THR A 66 -18.35 5.74 -14.52
CA THR A 66 -19.08 5.09 -13.42
C THR A 66 -18.27 5.14 -12.14
N LEU A 67 -16.97 4.83 -12.20
CA LEU A 67 -16.07 4.83 -11.03
C LEU A 67 -15.94 6.21 -10.37
N ARG A 68 -16.20 7.30 -11.10
CA ARG A 68 -16.25 8.66 -10.55
C ARG A 68 -17.53 8.97 -9.77
N LYS A 69 -18.61 8.22 -9.98
CA LYS A 69 -19.97 8.55 -9.49
C LYS A 69 -20.52 7.50 -8.53
N GLU A 70 -20.12 6.24 -8.67
CA GLU A 70 -20.70 5.10 -7.96
C GLU A 70 -19.63 4.12 -7.49
N LEU A 71 -20.01 3.21 -6.59
CA LEU A 71 -19.13 2.13 -6.15
C LEU A 71 -18.78 1.18 -7.31
N PRO A 72 -17.54 0.65 -7.36
CA PRO A 72 -17.12 -0.29 -8.40
C PRO A 72 -18.00 -1.54 -8.42
N ARG A 73 -18.44 -1.93 -9.61
CA ARG A 73 -19.09 -3.23 -9.85
C ARG A 73 -18.05 -4.20 -10.38
N ILE A 74 -18.00 -5.39 -9.80
CA ILE A 74 -16.95 -6.37 -10.07
C ILE A 74 -17.48 -7.41 -11.07
N PRO A 75 -17.09 -7.36 -12.36
CA PRO A 75 -17.45 -8.38 -13.33
C PRO A 75 -16.78 -9.73 -13.04
N ARG A 76 -17.30 -10.78 -13.67
CA ARG A 76 -16.67 -12.09 -13.76
C ARG A 76 -15.89 -12.16 -15.08
N MET A 77 -14.72 -12.77 -15.06
CA MET A 77 -13.94 -13.03 -16.27
C MET A 77 -14.58 -14.13 -17.10
N LYS A 78 -14.33 -14.15 -18.40
CA LYS A 78 -14.84 -15.18 -19.31
C LYS A 78 -14.26 -16.56 -19.03
N THR A 79 -13.01 -16.62 -18.54
CA THR A 79 -12.31 -17.88 -18.24
C THR A 79 -11.83 -17.90 -16.78
N TYR A 80 -11.74 -19.11 -16.21
CA TYR A 80 -11.21 -19.30 -14.87
C TYR A 80 -9.72 -18.92 -14.80
N GLU A 81 -8.98 -19.16 -15.87
CA GLU A 81 -7.55 -18.86 -15.98
C GLU A 81 -7.32 -17.35 -15.86
N ALA A 82 -8.18 -16.53 -16.49
CA ALA A 82 -8.14 -15.08 -16.35
C ALA A 82 -8.52 -14.64 -14.93
N PHE A 83 -9.57 -15.22 -14.33
CA PHE A 83 -9.91 -14.98 -12.91
C PHE A 83 -8.72 -15.28 -11.99
N LYS A 84 -8.08 -16.44 -12.17
CA LYS A 84 -6.94 -16.88 -11.36
C LYS A 84 -5.74 -15.95 -11.54
N ALA A 85 -5.45 -15.52 -12.76
CA ALA A 85 -4.37 -14.57 -13.04
C ALA A 85 -4.59 -13.21 -12.35
N PHE A 86 -5.82 -12.69 -12.37
CA PHE A 86 -6.17 -11.48 -11.60
C PHE A 86 -6.05 -11.69 -10.09
N SER A 87 -6.51 -12.84 -9.58
CA SER A 87 -6.39 -13.19 -8.17
C SER A 87 -4.94 -13.29 -7.71
N ASP A 88 -4.07 -13.94 -8.50
CA ASP A 88 -2.65 -14.10 -8.19
C ASP A 88 -1.90 -12.77 -8.25
N ALA A 89 -2.20 -11.95 -9.25
CA ALA A 89 -1.68 -10.58 -9.34
C ALA A 89 -2.11 -9.75 -8.13
N GLY A 90 -3.39 -9.80 -7.77
CA GLY A 90 -3.92 -9.09 -6.59
C GLY A 90 -3.31 -9.57 -5.28
N ARG A 91 -3.01 -10.86 -5.15
CA ARG A 91 -2.31 -11.42 -3.98
C ARG A 91 -0.90 -10.85 -3.86
N ARG A 92 -0.13 -10.88 -4.95
CA ARG A 92 1.22 -10.30 -5.00
C ARG A 92 1.22 -8.80 -4.69
N LEU A 93 0.29 -8.05 -5.28
CA LEU A 93 0.13 -6.62 -5.00
C LEU A 93 -0.24 -6.37 -3.52
N GLY A 94 -1.20 -7.13 -2.99
CA GLY A 94 -1.64 -6.99 -1.60
C GLY A 94 -0.53 -7.28 -0.60
N GLU A 95 0.22 -8.38 -0.80
CA GLU A 95 1.37 -8.73 0.03
C GLU A 95 2.44 -7.64 0.03
N MET A 96 2.77 -7.09 -1.14
CA MET A 96 3.75 -6.02 -1.28
C MET A 96 3.29 -4.70 -0.65
N HIS A 97 2.04 -4.30 -0.89
CA HIS A 97 1.51 -3.01 -0.42
C HIS A 97 1.25 -3.00 1.10
N VAL A 98 0.87 -4.13 1.70
CA VAL A 98 0.73 -4.24 3.16
C VAL A 98 2.11 -4.17 3.83
N ASN A 99 3.12 -4.82 3.26
CA ASN A 99 4.47 -4.89 3.80
C ASN A 99 5.40 -3.84 3.17
N PHE A 100 4.88 -2.65 2.85
CA PHE A 100 5.60 -1.65 2.06
C PHE A 100 6.92 -1.20 2.70
N ASP A 101 6.96 -1.09 4.02
CA ASP A 101 8.14 -0.69 4.79
C ASP A 101 9.15 -1.83 4.99
N SER A 102 8.78 -3.05 4.62
CA SER A 102 9.59 -4.27 4.71
C SER A 102 10.07 -4.76 3.34
N GLN A 103 9.72 -4.06 2.26
CA GLN A 103 10.21 -4.38 0.92
C GLN A 103 11.72 -4.15 0.79
N HIS A 104 12.35 -4.80 -0.19
CA HIS A 104 13.77 -4.59 -0.46
C HIS A 104 14.06 -3.14 -0.88
N ILE A 105 15.18 -2.61 -0.37
CA ILE A 105 15.68 -1.27 -0.71
C ILE A 105 16.11 -1.28 -2.17
N TYR A 106 15.66 -0.32 -2.96
CA TYR A 106 16.10 -0.23 -4.36
C TYR A 106 17.59 0.18 -4.43
N GLU A 107 18.42 -0.71 -4.99
CA GLU A 107 19.88 -0.51 -5.09
C GLU A 107 20.33 0.14 -6.40
N GLY A 108 19.42 0.33 -7.38
CA GLY A 108 19.74 0.88 -8.69
C GLY A 108 19.89 2.41 -8.74
N VAL A 109 20.12 3.06 -7.59
CA VAL A 109 20.35 4.50 -7.48
C VAL A 109 21.69 4.78 -6.82
N GLU A 110 22.27 5.93 -7.14
CA GLU A 110 23.49 6.42 -6.48
C GLU A 110 23.11 7.35 -5.33
N ILE A 111 23.65 7.08 -4.14
CA ILE A 111 23.42 7.90 -2.94
C ILE A 111 24.71 8.59 -2.55
N ASP A 112 24.75 9.90 -2.73
CA ASP A 112 25.81 10.75 -2.18
C ASP A 112 25.47 11.11 -0.73
N TYR A 113 26.31 10.68 0.21
CA TYR A 113 26.18 10.93 1.64
C TYR A 113 26.93 12.19 2.11
N GLY A 114 27.55 12.94 1.19
CA GLY A 114 28.38 14.09 1.47
C GLY A 114 29.71 13.72 2.15
N LYS A 115 30.43 14.74 2.62
CA LYS A 115 31.78 14.57 3.21
C LYS A 115 31.74 14.28 4.72
N GLY A 116 32.66 13.45 5.19
CA GLY A 116 32.85 13.13 6.62
C GLY A 116 32.03 11.92 7.08
N SER A 117 32.20 11.51 8.33
CA SER A 117 31.49 10.38 8.92
C SER A 117 29.99 10.66 9.08
N LEU A 118 29.17 9.61 8.94
CA LEU A 118 27.73 9.67 9.15
C LEU A 118 27.38 9.44 10.62
N SER A 119 26.52 10.28 11.18
CA SER A 119 25.83 10.10 12.45
C SER A 119 24.30 9.98 12.23
N PRO A 120 23.55 9.46 13.21
CA PRO A 120 22.08 9.46 13.19
C PRO A 120 21.44 10.79 12.76
N ASP A 121 21.96 11.91 13.27
CA ASP A 121 21.43 13.25 12.98
C ASP A 121 21.56 13.64 11.50
N ASN A 122 22.51 13.04 10.77
CA ASN A 122 22.69 13.31 9.34
C ASN A 122 21.54 12.78 8.48
N TYR A 123 20.74 11.84 9.00
CA TYR A 123 19.55 11.33 8.31
C TYR A 123 18.29 12.16 8.60
N ARG A 124 18.38 13.25 9.37
CA ARG A 124 17.23 14.10 9.61
C ARG A 124 16.73 14.75 8.31
N VAL A 125 15.44 14.63 8.04
CA VAL A 125 14.78 15.28 6.90
C VAL A 125 13.94 16.46 7.38
N THR A 126 14.10 17.62 6.73
CA THR A 126 13.21 18.77 6.91
C THR A 126 12.17 18.83 5.79
N GLN A 127 12.62 18.80 4.54
CA GLN A 127 11.76 18.75 3.36
C GLN A 127 12.59 18.24 2.18
N MET A 128 12.20 17.09 1.62
CA MET A 128 12.82 16.58 0.41
C MET A 128 12.45 17.45 -0.80
N LYS A 129 13.37 17.55 -1.77
CA LYS A 129 13.18 18.36 -2.99
C LYS A 129 13.73 17.62 -4.21
N TYR A 130 12.99 17.65 -5.30
CA TYR A 130 13.52 17.20 -6.59
C TYR A 130 14.60 18.16 -7.12
N GLY A 131 15.42 17.66 -8.04
CA GLY A 131 16.42 18.46 -8.73
C GLY A 131 15.80 19.67 -9.45
N LYS A 132 16.67 20.63 -9.83
CA LYS A 132 16.26 21.87 -10.53
C LYS A 132 15.32 21.56 -11.71
N GLY A 133 14.30 22.39 -11.90
CA GLY A 133 13.29 22.19 -12.93
C GLY A 133 12.34 21.01 -12.67
N LYS A 134 12.22 20.54 -11.41
CA LYS A 134 11.48 19.32 -11.03
C LYS A 134 12.06 18.06 -11.69
N ASN A 135 13.39 18.00 -11.83
CA ASN A 135 14.06 16.81 -12.33
C ASN A 135 13.90 15.64 -11.34
N LYS A 136 13.02 14.71 -11.69
CA LYS A 136 12.66 13.53 -10.87
C LYS A 136 13.73 12.42 -10.85
N THR A 137 14.80 12.54 -11.65
CA THR A 137 15.95 11.61 -11.56
C THR A 137 16.86 11.91 -10.37
N ILE A 138 16.66 13.05 -9.69
CA ILE A 138 17.46 13.52 -8.56
C ILE A 138 16.51 13.90 -7.42
N LEU A 139 16.82 13.41 -6.21
CA LEU A 139 16.17 13.83 -4.97
C LEU A 139 17.23 14.35 -3.99
N HIS A 140 17.11 15.62 -3.63
CA HIS A 140 17.79 16.18 -2.46
C HIS A 140 16.98 15.77 -1.22
N TYR A 141 17.49 14.77 -0.49
CA TYR A 141 16.86 14.27 0.74
C TYR A 141 16.97 15.32 1.85
N ASN A 142 18.17 15.87 2.03
CA ASN A 142 18.46 17.04 2.85
C ASN A 142 19.70 17.77 2.29
N ASP A 143 20.29 18.71 3.04
CA ASP A 143 21.46 19.48 2.57
C ASP A 143 22.73 18.64 2.40
N ARG A 144 22.74 17.40 2.90
CA ARG A 144 23.89 16.49 2.91
C ARG A 144 23.72 15.29 1.99
N ILE A 145 22.53 14.68 1.98
CA ILE A 145 22.24 13.43 1.28
C ILE A 145 21.48 13.73 -0.01
N THR A 146 21.98 13.23 -1.14
CA THR A 146 21.32 13.33 -2.45
C THR A 146 21.26 11.96 -3.11
N ILE A 147 20.09 11.62 -3.65
CA ILE A 147 19.85 10.41 -4.43
C ILE A 147 19.81 10.80 -5.91
N THR A 148 20.51 10.06 -6.76
CA THR A 148 20.55 10.27 -8.21
C THR A 148 20.33 8.97 -8.97
N GLY A 149 19.93 9.06 -10.23
CA GLY A 149 19.64 7.88 -11.06
C GLY A 149 18.28 7.25 -10.78
N ILE A 150 17.34 7.99 -10.18
CA ILE A 150 15.99 7.48 -9.90
C ILE A 150 15.29 7.17 -11.24
N PRO A 151 14.82 5.92 -11.45
CA PRO A 151 14.15 5.56 -12.70
C PRO A 151 12.81 6.29 -12.83
N LEU A 152 12.60 6.98 -13.95
CA LEU A 152 11.39 7.79 -14.17
C LEU A 152 10.11 6.95 -14.18
N GLU A 153 10.20 5.70 -14.64
CA GLU A 153 9.11 4.71 -14.61
C GLU A 153 8.60 4.40 -13.19
N ALA A 154 9.39 4.63 -12.13
CA ALA A 154 8.90 4.51 -10.76
C ALA A 154 7.80 5.53 -10.43
N TYR A 155 7.70 6.63 -11.18
CA TYR A 155 6.65 7.63 -10.98
C TYR A 155 5.33 7.29 -11.67
N ASP A 156 5.29 6.23 -12.49
CA ASP A 156 4.07 5.79 -13.19
C ASP A 156 3.05 5.18 -12.22
N TYR A 157 3.49 4.68 -11.06
CA TYR A 157 2.59 4.18 -10.05
C TYR A 157 1.91 5.33 -9.29
N VAL A 158 0.67 5.63 -9.69
CA VAL A 158 -0.13 6.75 -9.18
C VAL A 158 -1.25 6.26 -8.24
N VAL A 159 -1.27 6.82 -7.03
CA VAL A 159 -2.30 6.59 -6.01
C VAL A 159 -2.94 7.93 -5.64
N ASN A 160 -4.27 8.01 -5.76
CA ASN A 160 -5.04 9.23 -5.47
C ASN A 160 -4.56 10.47 -6.27
N GLY A 161 -4.25 10.27 -7.56
CA GLY A 161 -3.85 11.34 -8.48
C GLY A 161 -2.41 11.83 -8.34
N LYS A 162 -1.59 11.18 -7.50
CA LYS A 162 -0.18 11.52 -7.28
C LYS A 162 0.71 10.27 -7.31
N PRO A 163 1.93 10.33 -7.88
CA PRO A 163 2.90 9.24 -7.79
C PRO A 163 3.16 8.81 -6.34
N ALA A 164 3.34 7.52 -6.09
CA ALA A 164 3.65 7.01 -4.75
C ALA A 164 4.90 7.66 -4.14
N LEU A 165 5.93 7.91 -4.94
CA LEU A 165 7.15 8.61 -4.51
C LEU A 165 6.87 10.07 -4.09
N ASP A 166 5.98 10.76 -4.81
CA ASP A 166 5.61 12.14 -4.49
C ASP A 166 4.87 12.20 -3.14
N TRP A 167 4.15 11.15 -2.73
CA TRP A 167 3.58 11.05 -1.38
C TRP A 167 4.64 10.98 -0.29
N VAL A 168 5.71 10.20 -0.50
CA VAL A 168 6.83 10.12 0.46
C VAL A 168 7.50 11.49 0.60
N VAL A 169 7.82 12.15 -0.52
CA VAL A 169 8.44 13.48 -0.54
C VAL A 169 7.61 14.55 0.16
N GLU A 170 6.28 14.46 0.07
CA GLU A 170 5.38 15.38 0.76
C GLU A 170 5.19 15.06 2.25
N ARG A 171 5.10 13.78 2.61
CA ARG A 171 4.72 13.35 3.96
C ARG A 171 5.93 13.20 4.90
N GLN A 172 7.10 12.85 4.38
CA GLN A 172 8.34 12.75 5.15
C GLN A 172 9.00 14.13 5.25
N CYS A 173 8.38 15.00 6.03
CA CYS A 173 8.84 16.37 6.27
C CYS A 173 8.57 16.81 7.72
N VAL A 174 9.07 17.99 8.06
CA VAL A 174 8.69 18.72 9.27
C VAL A 174 7.70 19.80 8.87
N LYS A 175 6.48 19.73 9.42
CA LYS A 175 5.41 20.68 9.12
C LYS A 175 4.72 21.15 10.38
N THR A 176 4.63 22.46 10.54
CA THR A 176 3.83 23.08 11.62
C THR A 176 2.47 23.49 11.08
N ASP A 177 1.40 23.04 11.74
CA ASP A 177 0.07 23.57 11.47
C ASP A 177 -0.05 25.01 11.99
N LYS A 178 -0.47 25.94 11.13
CA LYS A 178 -0.48 27.37 11.47
C LYS A 178 -1.52 27.75 12.51
N ALA A 179 -2.65 27.04 12.56
CA ALA A 179 -3.76 27.37 13.43
C ALA A 179 -3.52 26.86 14.86
N SER A 180 -3.09 25.62 14.99
CA SER A 180 -2.84 24.96 16.28
C SER A 180 -1.41 25.14 16.80
N GLY A 181 -0.45 25.46 15.93
CA GLY A 181 0.98 25.49 16.26
C GLY A 181 1.61 24.10 16.44
N ILE A 182 0.85 23.02 16.22
CA ILE A 182 1.34 21.65 16.40
C ILE A 182 2.34 21.32 15.31
N VAL A 183 3.52 20.85 15.73
CA VAL A 183 4.58 20.38 14.83
C VAL A 183 4.38 18.89 14.55
N ASN A 184 4.23 18.54 13.29
CA ASN A 184 4.34 17.19 12.79
C ASN A 184 5.75 16.98 12.25
N ASP A 185 6.56 16.21 12.98
CA ASP A 185 7.93 15.86 12.60
C ASP A 185 8.00 14.38 12.25
N ALA A 186 8.13 14.06 10.96
CA ALA A 186 8.19 12.68 10.49
C ALA A 186 9.38 11.87 11.06
N ASN A 187 10.45 12.56 11.52
CA ASN A 187 11.63 11.92 12.09
C ASN A 187 11.35 11.32 13.48
N ASN A 188 10.33 11.82 14.20
CA ASN A 188 9.96 11.27 15.51
C ASN A 188 9.51 9.82 15.36
N TRP A 189 8.75 9.47 14.31
CA TRP A 189 8.38 8.08 14.04
C TRP A 189 9.60 7.19 13.80
N ALA A 190 10.55 7.67 12.99
CA ALA A 190 11.79 6.97 12.66
C ALA A 190 12.62 6.68 13.93
N ILE A 191 12.73 7.64 14.84
CA ILE A 191 13.55 7.53 16.05
C ILE A 191 12.82 6.78 17.17
N GLU A 192 11.57 7.16 17.47
CA GLU A 192 10.84 6.70 18.65
C GLU A 192 10.14 5.35 18.44
N THR A 193 9.69 5.07 17.21
CA THR A 193 8.93 3.85 16.91
C THR A 193 9.74 2.84 16.12
N MET A 194 10.42 3.28 15.06
CA MET A 194 11.22 2.38 14.22
C MET A 194 12.63 2.13 14.78
N ASN A 195 13.11 3.00 15.69
CA ASN A 195 14.49 2.98 16.20
C ASN A 195 15.54 2.94 15.06
N ASP A 196 15.24 3.64 13.96
CA ASP A 196 16.06 3.71 12.75
C ASP A 196 15.98 5.14 12.16
N PRO A 197 16.97 6.01 12.44
CA PRO A 197 17.04 7.35 11.88
C PRO A 197 17.06 7.40 10.35
N ARG A 198 17.48 6.31 9.69
CA ARG A 198 17.54 6.19 8.23
C ARG A 198 16.19 5.81 7.62
N TYR A 199 15.19 5.47 8.43
CA TYR A 199 13.88 5.01 7.99
C TYR A 199 13.24 5.87 6.88
N PRO A 200 13.22 7.22 6.92
CA PRO A 200 12.60 8.01 5.85
C PRO A 200 13.32 7.89 4.50
N LEU A 201 14.66 7.76 4.53
CA LEU A 201 15.46 7.52 3.33
C LEU A 201 15.16 6.14 2.76
N ASP A 202 15.20 5.10 3.60
CA ASP A 202 14.94 3.73 3.18
C ASP A 202 13.50 3.54 2.72
N LEU A 203 12.53 4.22 3.34
CA LEU A 203 11.14 4.23 2.90
C LEU A 203 11.02 4.76 1.46
N PHE A 204 11.72 5.85 1.12
CA PHE A 204 11.74 6.37 -0.25
C PHE A 204 12.28 5.33 -1.23
N LEU A 205 13.42 4.69 -0.89
CA LEU A 205 14.04 3.65 -1.72
C LEU A 205 13.16 2.41 -1.88
N ARG A 206 12.47 1.98 -0.82
CA ARG A 206 11.51 0.87 -0.86
C ARG A 206 10.31 1.19 -1.75
N VAL A 207 9.84 2.44 -1.71
CA VAL A 207 8.73 2.90 -2.57
C VAL A 207 9.15 2.97 -4.05
N ILE A 208 10.43 3.16 -4.38
CA ILE A 208 10.93 2.93 -5.75
C ILE A 208 10.69 1.47 -6.15
N THR A 209 11.17 0.50 -5.35
CA THR A 209 10.97 -0.94 -5.60
C THR A 209 9.49 -1.28 -5.78
N ILE A 210 8.64 -0.84 -4.85
CA ILE A 210 7.20 -1.08 -4.90
C ILE A 210 6.60 -0.54 -6.19
N SER A 211 6.95 0.68 -6.57
CA SER A 211 6.36 1.31 -7.75
C SER A 211 6.71 0.57 -9.02
N LEU A 212 7.98 0.14 -9.17
CA LEU A 212 8.44 -0.62 -10.32
C LEU A 212 7.78 -2.02 -10.37
N GLU A 213 7.77 -2.74 -9.26
CA GLU A 213 7.18 -4.08 -9.20
C GLU A 213 5.65 -4.05 -9.36
N THR A 214 4.97 -3.04 -8.82
CA THR A 214 3.53 -2.83 -9.07
C THR A 214 3.27 -2.63 -10.54
N MET A 215 4.00 -1.73 -11.20
CA MET A 215 3.82 -1.49 -12.63
C MET A 215 4.16 -2.71 -13.49
N LYS A 216 5.14 -3.52 -13.08
CA LYS A 216 5.46 -4.79 -13.73
C LYS A 216 4.31 -5.80 -13.61
N ILE A 217 3.66 -5.91 -12.45
CA ILE A 217 2.48 -6.77 -12.29
C ILE A 217 1.31 -6.24 -13.13
N VAL A 218 1.04 -4.94 -13.05
CA VAL A 218 -0.06 -4.28 -13.77
C VAL A 218 0.06 -4.43 -15.28
N LYS A 219 1.27 -4.24 -15.83
CA LYS A 219 1.55 -4.39 -17.27
C LYS A 219 1.39 -5.83 -17.78
N ASN A 220 1.42 -6.83 -16.87
CA ASN A 220 1.26 -8.25 -17.20
C ASN A 220 -0.13 -8.81 -16.84
N LEU A 221 -1.09 -7.95 -16.46
CA LEU A 221 -2.46 -8.39 -16.26
C LEU A 221 -3.07 -8.87 -17.58
N PRO A 222 -3.93 -9.91 -17.56
CA PRO A 222 -4.59 -10.38 -18.77
C PRO A 222 -5.61 -9.35 -19.28
N ALA A 223 -5.98 -9.47 -20.56
CA ALA A 223 -7.01 -8.64 -21.17
C ALA A 223 -8.36 -8.76 -20.45
N LEU A 224 -9.13 -7.68 -20.42
CA LEU A 224 -10.42 -7.61 -19.73
C LEU A 224 -11.55 -8.23 -20.58
N GLU A 225 -11.53 -9.55 -20.70
CA GLU A 225 -12.60 -10.36 -21.30
C GLU A 225 -13.64 -10.75 -20.25
N ILE A 226 -14.76 -10.04 -20.24
CA ILE A 226 -15.82 -10.21 -19.26
C ILE A 226 -16.78 -11.30 -19.74
N LEU A 227 -17.27 -12.13 -18.81
CA LEU A 227 -18.36 -13.08 -19.06
C LEU A 227 -19.66 -12.30 -19.28
N ASP A 228 -20.28 -12.47 -20.46
CA ASP A 228 -21.59 -11.89 -20.75
C ASP A 228 -22.64 -12.45 -19.78
N ASN A 229 -23.53 -11.57 -19.32
CA ASN A 229 -24.59 -11.92 -18.36
C ASN A 229 -25.70 -12.76 -19.01
#